data_AF-A0A062UUM4-F1
#
_entry.id   AF-A0A062UUM4-F1
#
_cell.length_a   1.000
_cell.length_b   1.000
_cell.length_c   1.000
_cell.angle_alpha   90.00
_cell.angle_beta   90.00
_cell.angle_gamma   90.00
#
_symmetry.space_group_name_H-M   'P 1'
#
loop_
_entity.id
_entity.type
_entity.pdbx_description
1 polymer ?
#
loop_
_entity_poly.entity_id
_entity_poly.type
_entity_poly.pdbx_seq_one_letter_code
_entity_poly.pdbx_strand_id
1 'polypeptide(L)'
;MEAKNHTAQNNVLKDNLKKQIDKALHPLRWGGKWRWIFTVLLYLVAIVIAYFIFIFIIIVVDYISPTLYLNDISNPNSARYLLSSLIQSQAAILAIVTTITLIAIQLAASSYSPRIIEIFFKRNIDFAILLLIYVSSIFYMAAILRIIPEIEATFQSQLPLQRRIDGALLISIFAFTLLLPYFWRTINLLKPLTIIKELSKDLTKENILQSANSDYNFKIENNPLVPIFEIIRGSCLRYDFETTRKGLKEIGDKGIGLINNNLSESETDSIILLFANELEDFGKLAVNRGDDKTAKETIIVLRSINKALVEKKNQKSVIRINASLELIGIAAIENKLLKTSQEAISSIYESGMTSIKTNPDVLEQSVLLLGDLARGGIYSNLEYPTYRAIRSIRSLGLMGVKERLERAARMALWSLELIGKTQRIYELRLREEKWEEIPQTYGWEGEIYEESVLSQGVENEISLFDEIVIAVFYVGRSSIKEKLYTVSSDAIRTLEIIGETTIKNRFDENGTAIFLGHLGIIALEADNKDLVKSSVEALKTFSIIVDADLEDTVRDTAWSLIRVGTVALQKDLNEIATSTAQILVNFPGTSRKKITIVKNSFDGSLTGIQEFKKMYLRKKVRLL
;
A
#
# COMPACT_ATOMS: atom_id res chain seq x y z
N MET A 1 42.37 -9.07 20.19
CA MET A 1 41.44 -8.01 20.64
C MET A 1 41.82 -6.63 20.09
N GLU A 2 43.11 -6.29 19.96
CA GLU A 2 43.57 -4.99 19.44
C GLU A 2 43.14 -4.66 18.00
N ALA A 3 43.08 -5.66 17.10
CA ALA A 3 42.64 -5.44 15.72
C ALA A 3 41.17 -4.98 15.61
N LYS A 4 40.28 -5.40 16.54
CA LYS A 4 38.87 -4.96 16.54
C LYS A 4 38.73 -3.51 17.00
N ASN A 5 39.55 -3.05 17.93
CA ASN A 5 39.53 -1.66 18.42
C ASN A 5 39.98 -0.67 17.35
N HIS A 6 40.98 -1.02 16.52
CA HIS A 6 41.39 -0.15 15.40
C HIS A 6 40.30 0.06 14.35
N THR A 7 39.50 -0.97 14.04
CA THR A 7 38.34 -0.82 13.14
C THR A 7 37.24 0.08 13.71
N ALA A 8 36.96 -0.03 15.01
CA ALA A 8 35.94 0.81 15.66
C ALA A 8 36.36 2.29 15.66
N GLN A 9 37.62 2.58 15.96
CA GLN A 9 38.15 3.95 15.99
C GLN A 9 38.16 4.59 14.60
N ASN A 10 38.51 3.84 13.54
CA ASN A 10 38.47 4.33 12.17
C ASN A 10 37.05 4.64 11.67
N ASN A 11 36.05 3.87 12.11
CA ASN A 11 34.66 4.13 11.75
C ASN A 11 34.12 5.40 12.43
N VAL A 12 34.47 5.63 13.70
CA VAL A 12 34.12 6.87 14.41
C VAL A 12 34.79 8.08 13.77
N LEU A 13 36.05 7.94 13.32
CA LEU A 13 36.76 9.02 12.64
C LEU A 13 36.12 9.34 11.28
N LYS A 14 35.75 8.30 10.49
CA LYS A 14 35.03 8.47 9.22
C LYS A 14 33.67 9.14 9.40
N ASP A 15 32.91 8.77 10.43
CA ASP A 15 31.60 9.36 10.69
C ASP A 15 31.69 10.82 11.14
N ASN A 16 32.70 11.16 11.95
CA ASN A 16 32.96 12.55 12.32
C ASN A 16 33.43 13.39 11.14
N LEU A 17 34.30 12.84 10.28
CA LEU A 17 34.75 13.52 9.06
C LEU A 17 33.56 13.76 8.10
N LYS A 18 32.69 12.76 7.93
CA LYS A 18 31.49 12.86 7.10
C LYS A 18 30.51 13.90 7.64
N LYS A 19 30.28 13.94 8.96
CA LYS A 19 29.46 14.99 9.61
C LYS A 19 30.05 16.39 9.43
N GLN A 20 31.36 16.55 9.51
CA GLN A 20 32.00 17.85 9.28
C GLN A 20 31.93 18.27 7.81
N ILE A 21 32.13 17.34 6.88
CA ILE A 21 31.98 17.57 5.44
C ILE A 21 30.53 17.95 5.11
N ASP A 22 29.54 17.22 5.62
CA ASP A 22 28.12 17.52 5.40
C ASP A 22 27.72 18.88 6.01
N LYS A 23 28.29 19.26 7.16
CA LYS A 23 28.06 20.57 7.78
C LYS A 23 28.73 21.72 7.01
N ALA A 24 29.90 21.46 6.40
CA ALA A 24 30.61 22.41 5.54
C ALA A 24 29.99 22.53 4.13
N LEU A 25 29.35 21.47 3.62
CA LEU A 25 28.61 21.46 2.35
C LEU A 25 27.13 21.87 2.48
N HIS A 26 26.60 21.97 3.69
CA HIS A 26 25.25 22.45 3.95
C HIS A 26 24.94 23.84 3.34
N PRO A 27 25.84 24.86 3.37
CA PRO A 27 25.63 26.12 2.65
C PRO A 27 25.70 25.99 1.12
N LEU A 28 26.27 24.90 0.58
CA LEU A 28 26.26 24.58 -0.85
C LEU A 28 25.02 23.78 -1.30
N ARG A 29 24.10 23.46 -0.39
CA ARG A 29 22.80 22.87 -0.70
C ARG A 29 21.77 23.98 -0.89
N TRP A 30 22.08 24.87 -1.84
CA TRP A 30 21.30 26.05 -2.16
C TRP A 30 19.84 25.68 -2.48
N GLY A 31 18.89 26.26 -1.74
CA GLY A 31 17.46 26.11 -1.99
C GLY A 31 17.08 26.52 -3.42
N GLY A 32 15.97 25.99 -3.95
CA GLY A 32 15.58 26.06 -5.36
C GLY A 32 15.65 27.45 -6.01
N LYS A 33 15.52 28.54 -5.24
CA LYS A 33 15.67 29.92 -5.73
C LYS A 33 17.07 30.25 -6.25
N TRP A 34 18.13 29.72 -5.64
CA TRP A 34 19.50 30.03 -6.04
C TRP A 34 20.02 29.15 -7.17
N ARG A 35 19.48 27.93 -7.31
CA ARG A 35 19.72 27.10 -8.49
C ARG A 35 19.16 27.78 -9.74
N TRP A 36 18.04 28.51 -9.63
CA TRP A 36 17.52 29.35 -10.70
C TRP A 36 18.43 30.55 -11.01
N ILE A 37 18.88 31.29 -10.00
CA ILE A 37 19.84 32.40 -10.20
C ILE A 37 21.12 31.89 -10.86
N PHE A 38 21.65 30.74 -10.42
CA PHE A 38 22.84 30.14 -11.03
C PHE A 38 22.59 29.66 -12.46
N THR A 39 21.40 29.11 -12.75
CA THR A 39 21.06 28.70 -14.12
C THR A 39 20.92 29.92 -15.03
N VAL A 40 20.25 30.98 -14.57
CA VAL A 40 20.15 32.26 -15.30
C VAL A 40 21.51 32.92 -15.46
N LEU A 41 22.36 32.88 -14.44
CA LEU A 41 23.74 33.39 -14.48
C LEU A 41 24.59 32.56 -15.45
N LEU A 42 24.44 31.24 -15.46
CA LEU A 42 25.18 30.36 -16.37
C LEU A 42 24.71 30.55 -17.81
N TYR A 43 23.41 30.74 -18.03
CA TYR A 43 22.89 31.18 -19.33
C TYR A 43 23.46 32.55 -19.68
N LEU A 44 23.41 33.56 -18.80
CA LEU A 44 24.00 34.87 -19.04
C LEU A 44 25.50 34.80 -19.35
N VAL A 45 26.26 33.96 -18.66
CA VAL A 45 27.69 33.75 -18.91
C VAL A 45 27.91 33.06 -20.25
N ALA A 46 27.15 32.01 -20.57
CA ALA A 46 27.20 31.35 -21.88
C ALA A 46 26.82 32.32 -23.01
N ILE A 47 25.85 33.19 -22.76
CA ILE A 47 25.41 34.26 -23.66
C ILE A 47 26.53 35.29 -23.85
N VAL A 48 27.16 35.73 -22.77
CA VAL A 48 28.28 36.67 -22.79
C VAL A 48 29.49 36.06 -23.50
N ILE A 49 29.81 34.79 -23.26
CA ILE A 49 30.88 34.06 -23.94
C ILE A 49 30.57 33.90 -25.43
N ALA A 50 29.37 33.47 -25.80
CA ALA A 50 28.95 33.36 -27.20
C ALA A 50 29.00 34.73 -27.89
N TYR A 51 28.56 35.78 -27.20
CA TYR A 51 28.67 37.17 -27.66
C TYR A 51 30.12 37.59 -27.90
N PHE A 52 31.03 37.30 -26.96
CA PHE A 52 32.45 37.62 -27.09
C PHE A 52 33.15 36.80 -28.17
N ILE A 53 32.86 35.50 -28.29
CA ILE A 53 33.38 34.65 -29.37
C ILE A 53 32.89 35.17 -30.71
N PHE A 54 31.64 35.59 -30.81
CA PHE A 54 31.08 36.10 -32.05
C PHE A 54 31.63 37.48 -32.41
N ILE A 55 31.77 38.41 -31.46
CA ILE A 55 32.51 39.66 -31.67
C ILE A 55 33.94 39.38 -32.10
N PHE A 56 34.61 38.43 -31.46
CA PHE A 56 35.97 38.05 -31.81
C PHE A 56 36.03 37.53 -33.25
N ILE A 57 35.06 36.72 -33.68
CA ILE A 57 34.93 36.29 -35.09
C ILE A 57 34.75 37.51 -36.00
N ILE A 58 33.85 38.46 -35.67
CA ILE A 58 33.66 39.68 -36.48
C ILE A 58 34.98 40.47 -36.58
N ILE A 59 35.68 40.71 -35.47
CA ILE A 59 36.96 41.42 -35.46
C ILE A 59 38.01 40.68 -36.29
N VAL A 60 38.06 39.35 -36.17
CA VAL A 60 39.01 38.51 -36.93
C VAL A 60 38.70 38.53 -38.41
N VAL A 61 37.42 38.46 -38.81
CA VAL A 61 37.03 38.57 -40.22
C VAL A 61 37.31 39.98 -40.76
N ASP A 62 37.00 41.04 -39.97
CA ASP A 62 37.30 42.45 -40.30
C ASP A 62 38.80 42.65 -40.52
N TYR A 63 39.61 41.98 -39.70
CA TYR A 63 41.07 42.06 -39.75
C TYR A 63 41.67 41.26 -40.92
N ILE A 64 41.14 40.06 -41.20
CA ILE A 64 41.69 39.15 -42.22
C ILE A 64 41.30 39.57 -43.63
N SER A 65 40.12 40.19 -43.82
CA SER A 65 39.72 40.64 -45.15
C SER A 65 38.87 41.91 -45.10
N PRO A 66 39.52 43.09 -45.09
CA PRO A 66 38.84 44.37 -45.26
C PRO A 66 38.05 44.45 -46.57
N THR A 67 38.39 43.61 -47.55
CA THR A 67 37.80 43.58 -48.90
C THR A 67 36.69 42.54 -49.08
N LEU A 68 36.50 41.59 -48.16
CA LEU A 68 35.38 40.62 -48.19
C LEU A 68 34.11 41.15 -47.48
N TYR A 69 34.20 42.26 -46.77
CA TYR A 69 33.04 42.89 -46.14
C TYR A 69 32.18 43.63 -47.16
N LEU A 70 31.23 42.91 -47.76
CA LEU A 70 29.88 43.37 -48.11
C LEU A 70 29.77 44.84 -48.62
N ASN A 71 30.56 45.22 -49.62
CA ASN A 71 30.42 46.51 -50.33
C ASN A 71 29.03 46.70 -50.97
N ASP A 72 28.18 45.66 -50.99
CA ASP A 72 26.78 45.71 -51.46
C ASP A 72 25.73 45.93 -50.35
N ILE A 73 26.07 45.73 -49.06
CA ILE A 73 25.13 46.00 -47.94
C ILE A 73 25.14 47.47 -47.52
N SER A 74 26.17 48.23 -47.90
CA SER A 74 26.23 49.69 -47.74
C SER A 74 25.16 50.43 -48.53
N ASN A 75 24.41 49.76 -49.42
CA ASN A 75 23.22 50.34 -50.02
C ASN A 75 22.07 50.42 -48.99
N PRO A 76 21.58 51.63 -48.64
CA PRO A 76 20.49 51.80 -47.67
C PRO A 76 19.24 50.97 -47.99
N ASN A 77 18.98 50.71 -49.28
CA ASN A 77 17.83 49.92 -49.72
C ASN A 77 17.99 48.44 -49.38
N SER A 78 19.19 47.87 -49.57
CA SER A 78 19.52 46.49 -49.18
C SER A 78 19.41 46.29 -47.67
N ALA A 79 19.91 47.25 -46.88
CA ALA A 79 19.80 47.23 -45.42
C ALA A 79 18.35 47.32 -44.93
N ARG A 80 17.53 48.19 -45.52
CA ARG A 80 16.10 48.29 -45.22
C ARG A 80 15.38 46.98 -45.55
N TYR A 81 15.66 46.38 -46.70
CA TYR A 81 15.09 45.10 -47.10
C TYR A 81 15.46 43.96 -46.15
N LEU A 82 16.75 43.87 -45.78
CA LEU A 82 17.25 42.87 -44.82
C LEU A 82 16.61 43.04 -43.44
N LEU A 83 16.59 44.25 -42.89
CA LEU A 83 15.97 44.53 -41.59
C LEU A 83 14.47 44.26 -41.60
N SER A 84 13.78 44.63 -42.69
CA SER A 84 12.34 44.36 -42.85
C SER A 84 12.06 42.86 -42.90
N SER A 85 12.88 42.10 -43.63
CA SER A 85 12.80 40.64 -43.71
C SER A 85 13.10 39.99 -42.35
N LEU A 86 14.08 40.50 -41.59
CA LEU A 86 14.38 40.03 -40.24
C LEU A 86 13.22 40.31 -39.27
N ILE A 87 12.67 41.53 -39.26
CA ILE A 87 11.48 41.87 -38.45
C ILE A 87 10.33 40.92 -38.77
N GLN A 88 10.04 40.71 -40.06
CA GLN A 88 8.96 39.82 -40.51
C GLN A 88 9.22 38.37 -40.06
N SER A 89 10.44 37.87 -40.22
CA SER A 89 10.82 36.51 -39.82
C SER A 89 10.72 36.31 -38.30
N GLN A 90 11.17 37.27 -37.49
CA GLN A 90 11.07 37.20 -36.04
C GLN A 90 9.61 37.29 -35.58
N ALA A 91 8.81 38.16 -36.19
CA ALA A 91 7.37 38.24 -35.90
C ALA A 91 6.66 36.91 -36.22
N ALA A 92 7.00 36.28 -37.34
CA ALA A 92 6.47 34.96 -37.72
C ALA A 92 6.88 33.86 -36.73
N ILE A 93 8.17 33.80 -36.33
CA ILE A 93 8.66 32.84 -35.34
C ILE A 93 7.95 33.05 -33.99
N LEU A 94 7.86 34.30 -33.53
CA LEU A 94 7.17 34.63 -32.28
C LEU A 94 5.70 34.19 -32.31
N ALA A 95 5.01 34.41 -33.43
CA ALA A 95 3.63 33.96 -33.63
C ALA A 95 3.52 32.43 -33.52
N ILE A 96 4.36 31.70 -34.26
CA ILE A 96 4.39 30.22 -34.24
C ILE A 96 4.64 29.69 -32.82
N VAL A 97 5.64 30.24 -32.13
CA VAL A 97 5.99 29.82 -30.76
C VAL A 97 4.86 30.08 -29.80
N THR A 98 4.22 31.24 -29.90
CA THR A 98 3.06 31.59 -29.08
C THR A 98 1.91 30.61 -29.34
N THR A 99 1.62 30.29 -30.60
CA THR A 99 0.59 29.31 -30.98
C THR A 99 0.89 27.92 -30.44
N ILE A 100 2.11 27.41 -30.63
CA ILE A 100 2.52 26.08 -30.11
C ILE A 100 2.41 26.04 -28.59
N THR A 101 2.83 27.12 -27.90
CA THR A 101 2.75 27.20 -26.44
C THR A 101 1.30 27.20 -25.96
N LEU A 102 0.42 27.94 -26.64
CA LEU A 102 -0.99 27.99 -26.31
C LEU A 102 -1.68 26.64 -26.57
N ILE A 103 -1.36 25.97 -27.68
CA ILE A 103 -1.82 24.61 -27.97
C ILE A 103 -1.31 23.63 -26.91
N ALA A 104 -0.03 23.70 -26.54
CA ALA A 104 0.55 22.87 -25.49
C ALA A 104 -0.18 23.04 -24.15
N ILE A 105 -0.49 24.28 -23.76
CA ILE A 105 -1.28 24.59 -22.56
C ILE A 105 -2.70 24.04 -22.69
N GLN A 106 -3.36 24.22 -23.84
CA GLN A 106 -4.71 23.70 -24.09
C GLN A 106 -4.75 22.17 -24.03
N LEU A 107 -3.76 21.48 -24.62
CA LEU A 107 -3.63 20.03 -24.57
C LEU A 107 -3.38 19.54 -23.14
N ALA A 108 -2.52 20.23 -22.37
CA ALA A 108 -2.31 19.90 -20.97
C ALA A 108 -3.58 20.12 -20.13
N ALA A 109 -4.27 21.24 -20.33
CA ALA A 109 -5.50 21.57 -19.61
C ALA A 109 -6.64 20.59 -19.90
N SER A 110 -6.83 20.23 -21.17
CA SER A 110 -7.84 19.25 -21.60
C SER A 110 -7.50 17.82 -21.19
N SER A 111 -6.21 17.48 -21.13
CA SER A 111 -5.77 16.12 -20.79
C SER A 111 -5.72 15.85 -19.29
N TYR A 112 -5.55 16.88 -18.45
CA TYR A 112 -5.21 16.66 -17.04
C TYR A 112 -6.11 17.45 -16.08
N SER A 113 -6.20 18.77 -16.20
CA SER A 113 -7.08 19.62 -15.38
C SER A 113 -6.96 21.11 -15.78
N PRO A 114 -8.04 21.90 -15.74
CA PRO A 114 -7.97 23.36 -15.90
C PRO A 114 -7.01 24.04 -14.90
N ARG A 115 -6.85 23.48 -13.69
CA ARG A 115 -5.96 24.04 -12.65
C ARG A 115 -4.48 24.06 -13.05
N ILE A 116 -4.09 23.21 -14.02
CA ILE A 116 -2.71 23.16 -14.52
C ILE A 116 -2.36 24.41 -15.33
N ILE A 117 -3.36 25.11 -15.89
CA ILE A 117 -3.14 26.37 -16.64
C ILE A 117 -2.49 27.42 -15.74
N GLU A 118 -3.03 27.65 -14.55
CA GLU A 118 -2.49 28.65 -13.62
C GLU A 118 -1.05 28.35 -13.21
N ILE A 119 -0.74 27.07 -13.07
CA ILE A 119 0.58 26.58 -12.68
C ILE A 119 1.57 26.75 -13.84
N PHE A 120 1.16 26.46 -15.08
CA PHE A 120 1.95 26.73 -16.28
C PHE A 120 2.25 28.23 -16.42
N PHE A 121 1.26 29.11 -16.27
CA PHE A 121 1.51 30.56 -16.38
C PHE A 121 2.41 31.11 -15.27
N LYS A 122 2.23 30.67 -14.02
CA LYS A 122 3.08 31.14 -12.89
C LYS A 122 4.52 30.65 -12.99
N ARG A 123 4.78 29.48 -13.62
CA ARG A 123 6.12 28.86 -13.65
C ARG A 123 6.85 28.95 -14.99
N ASN A 124 6.18 29.29 -16.09
CA ASN A 124 6.83 29.47 -17.40
C ASN A 124 7.46 30.85 -17.56
N ILE A 125 8.34 31.23 -16.65
CA ILE A 125 9.11 32.48 -16.76
C ILE A 125 9.95 32.50 -18.04
N ASP A 126 10.33 31.34 -18.56
CA ASP A 126 11.13 31.23 -19.79
C ASP A 126 10.35 31.67 -21.03
N PHE A 127 9.04 31.43 -21.07
CA PHE A 127 8.20 31.92 -22.16
C PHE A 127 8.11 33.45 -22.11
N ALA A 128 7.93 34.03 -20.91
CA ALA A 128 7.87 35.48 -20.74
C ALA A 128 9.22 36.15 -21.11
N ILE A 129 10.35 35.55 -20.71
CA ILE A 129 11.68 36.03 -21.08
C ILE A 129 11.90 35.96 -22.59
N LEU A 130 11.54 34.84 -23.22
CA LEU A 130 11.65 34.67 -24.67
C LEU A 130 10.82 35.73 -25.41
N LEU A 131 9.56 35.92 -24.99
CA LEU A 131 8.66 36.92 -25.57
C LEU A 131 9.23 38.33 -25.43
N LEU A 132 9.74 38.69 -24.25
CA LEU A 132 10.35 39.99 -24.00
C LEU A 132 11.57 40.21 -24.92
N ILE A 133 12.45 39.22 -25.06
CA ILE A 133 13.63 39.33 -25.93
C ILE A 133 13.24 39.52 -27.40
N TYR A 134 12.27 38.74 -27.89
CA TYR A 134 11.81 38.86 -29.29
C TYR A 134 11.11 40.20 -29.54
N VAL A 135 10.23 40.64 -28.64
CA VAL A 135 9.55 41.93 -28.76
C VAL A 135 10.57 43.08 -28.73
N SER A 136 11.53 43.06 -27.79
CA SER A 136 12.61 44.06 -27.73
C SER A 136 13.50 44.05 -28.98
N SER A 137 13.82 42.86 -29.52
CA SER A 137 14.58 42.70 -30.76
C SER A 137 13.83 43.32 -31.95
N ILE A 138 12.54 43.05 -32.10
CA ILE A 138 11.69 43.63 -33.14
C ILE A 138 11.65 45.16 -33.03
N PHE A 139 11.44 45.70 -31.82
CA PHE A 139 11.45 47.15 -31.58
C PHE A 139 12.81 47.77 -31.91
N TYR A 140 13.92 47.11 -31.56
CA TYR A 140 15.27 47.59 -31.88
C TYR A 140 15.48 47.67 -33.39
N MET A 141 15.12 46.62 -34.14
CA MET A 141 15.23 46.62 -35.60
C MET A 141 14.31 47.67 -36.24
N ALA A 142 13.08 47.84 -35.76
CA ALA A 142 12.16 48.86 -36.24
C ALA A 142 12.67 50.28 -35.96
N ALA A 143 13.29 50.51 -34.80
CA ALA A 143 13.93 51.78 -34.46
C ALA A 143 15.11 52.08 -35.39
N ILE A 144 15.94 51.08 -35.72
CA ILE A 144 17.01 51.24 -36.72
C ILE A 144 16.41 51.57 -38.09
N LEU A 145 15.36 50.87 -38.52
CA LEU A 145 14.70 51.11 -39.81
C LEU A 145 14.21 52.56 -39.94
N ARG A 146 13.68 53.14 -38.85
CA ARG A 146 13.27 54.55 -38.78
C ARG A 146 14.44 55.53 -38.86
N ILE A 147 15.62 55.16 -38.35
CA ILE A 147 16.79 56.04 -38.30
C ILE A 147 17.52 56.09 -39.65
N ILE A 148 17.42 55.05 -40.49
CA ILE A 148 18.06 55.02 -41.83
C ILE A 148 17.48 56.18 -42.68
N PRO A 149 18.23 57.27 -42.92
CA PRO A 149 17.72 58.44 -43.63
C PRO A 149 17.40 58.09 -45.09
N GLU A 150 16.42 58.78 -45.66
CA GLU A 150 16.07 58.71 -47.09
C GLU A 150 17.08 59.45 -48.00
N ILE A 151 18.19 59.93 -47.44
CA ILE A 151 18.94 61.05 -48.00
C ILE A 151 20.25 60.57 -48.64
N GLU A 152 20.39 60.82 -49.93
CA GLU A 152 21.60 60.68 -50.79
C GLU A 152 22.81 61.54 -50.34
N ALA A 153 22.89 62.00 -49.08
CA ALA A 153 23.87 62.99 -48.67
C ALA A 153 25.04 62.41 -47.84
N THR A 154 26.20 62.37 -48.51
CA THR A 154 27.55 62.57 -47.97
C THR A 154 28.17 61.41 -47.15
N PHE A 155 29.04 60.69 -47.85
CA PHE A 155 29.79 59.46 -47.53
C PHE A 155 30.68 59.43 -46.26
N GLN A 156 30.71 60.45 -45.39
CA GLN A 156 31.74 60.53 -44.33
C GLN A 156 31.36 59.96 -42.94
N SER A 157 30.16 59.39 -42.75
CA SER A 157 29.76 58.79 -41.47
C SER A 157 29.08 57.41 -41.60
N GLN A 158 29.58 56.55 -42.50
CA GLN A 158 29.01 55.20 -42.75
C GLN A 158 29.31 54.18 -41.64
N LEU A 159 30.43 54.32 -40.92
CA LEU A 159 30.85 53.42 -39.82
C LEU A 159 29.82 53.26 -38.68
N PRO A 160 29.14 54.31 -38.17
CA PRO A 160 28.14 54.16 -37.11
C PRO A 160 26.83 53.49 -37.56
N LEU A 161 26.50 53.47 -38.86
CA LEU A 161 25.28 52.84 -39.36
C LEU A 161 25.46 51.33 -39.53
N GLN A 162 26.59 50.91 -40.10
CA GLN A 162 26.92 49.49 -40.30
C GLN A 162 26.94 48.72 -38.98
N ARG A 163 27.58 49.28 -37.94
CA ARG A 163 27.60 48.69 -36.59
C ARG A 163 26.21 48.48 -35.98
N ARG A 164 25.22 49.30 -36.33
CA ARG A 164 23.84 49.15 -35.86
C ARG A 164 23.13 47.99 -36.59
N ILE A 165 23.36 47.85 -37.88
CA ILE A 165 22.81 46.74 -38.70
C ILE A 165 23.42 45.42 -38.26
N ASP A 166 24.73 45.38 -38.02
CA ASP A 166 25.42 44.20 -37.49
C ASP A 166 24.88 43.84 -36.09
N GLY A 167 24.64 44.85 -35.25
CA GLY A 167 23.98 44.67 -33.96
C GLY A 167 22.58 44.08 -34.07
N ALA A 168 21.78 44.52 -35.03
CA ALA A 168 20.44 43.99 -35.31
C ALA A 168 20.50 42.52 -35.78
N LEU A 169 21.43 42.19 -36.66
CA LEU A 169 21.65 40.84 -37.15
C LEU A 169 22.13 39.92 -36.02
N LEU A 170 23.02 40.40 -35.16
CA LEU A 170 23.49 39.68 -33.99
C LEU A 170 22.35 39.38 -33.00
N ILE A 171 21.56 40.40 -32.65
CA ILE A 171 20.40 40.22 -31.76
C ILE A 171 19.40 39.22 -32.37
N SER A 172 19.28 39.18 -33.70
CA SER A 172 18.43 38.22 -34.41
C SER A 172 18.92 36.78 -34.29
N ILE A 173 20.20 36.53 -34.57
CA ILE A 173 20.82 35.20 -34.41
C ILE A 173 20.72 34.75 -32.95
N PHE A 174 20.92 35.68 -32.04
CA PHE A 174 20.78 35.45 -30.61
C PHE A 174 19.36 35.02 -30.23
N ALA A 175 18.35 35.78 -30.64
CA ALA A 175 16.94 35.46 -30.41
C ALA A 175 16.57 34.08 -31.00
N PHE A 176 17.08 33.77 -32.20
CA PHE A 176 16.87 32.45 -32.82
C PHE A 176 17.53 31.33 -32.00
N THR A 177 18.75 31.53 -31.50
CA THR A 177 19.47 30.52 -30.71
C THR A 177 18.75 30.19 -29.39
N LEU A 178 18.14 31.19 -28.74
CA LEU A 178 17.34 30.99 -27.51
C LEU A 178 16.08 30.13 -27.73
N LEU A 179 15.62 30.00 -28.98
CA LEU A 179 14.47 29.18 -29.29
C LEU A 179 14.71 27.69 -29.03
N LEU A 180 15.92 27.20 -29.30
CA LEU A 180 16.28 25.78 -29.14
C LEU A 180 16.13 25.28 -27.69
N PRO A 181 16.76 25.91 -26.67
CA PRO A 181 16.60 25.47 -25.29
C PRO A 181 15.17 25.65 -24.80
N TYR A 182 14.47 26.69 -25.25
CA TYR A 182 13.05 26.88 -24.95
C TYR A 182 12.21 25.70 -25.47
N PHE A 183 12.38 25.33 -26.75
CA PHE A 183 11.62 24.25 -27.37
C PHE A 183 11.85 22.90 -26.68
N TRP A 184 13.12 22.57 -26.39
CA TRP A 184 13.45 21.36 -25.62
C TRP A 184 12.81 21.36 -24.23
N ARG A 185 12.78 22.50 -23.55
CA ARG A 185 12.13 22.62 -22.24
C ARG A 185 10.62 22.43 -22.35
N THR A 186 9.97 23.06 -23.31
CA THR A 186 8.51 22.94 -23.54
C THR A 186 8.13 21.50 -23.85
N ILE A 187 8.87 20.80 -24.72
CA ILE A 187 8.64 19.37 -24.97
C ILE A 187 8.78 18.54 -23.69
N ASN A 188 9.78 18.83 -22.85
CA ASN A 188 9.95 18.11 -21.60
C ASN A 188 8.85 18.40 -20.58
N LEU A 189 8.30 19.61 -20.56
CA LEU A 189 7.16 20.01 -19.73
C LEU A 189 5.84 19.39 -20.19
N LEU A 190 5.70 19.02 -21.47
CA LEU A 190 4.54 18.29 -21.97
C LEU A 190 4.46 16.85 -21.43
N LYS A 191 5.58 16.29 -20.95
CA LYS A 191 5.59 14.94 -20.37
C LYS A 191 4.87 14.98 -19.01
N PRO A 192 3.83 14.15 -18.79
CA PRO A 192 3.00 14.25 -17.59
C PRO A 192 3.79 14.00 -16.30
N LEU A 193 4.78 13.10 -16.38
CA LEU A 193 5.69 12.83 -15.28
C LEU A 193 6.53 14.05 -14.88
N THR A 194 6.94 14.89 -15.85
CA THR A 194 7.65 16.13 -15.54
C THR A 194 6.74 17.10 -14.81
N ILE A 195 5.47 17.22 -15.25
CA ILE A 195 4.47 18.05 -14.59
C ILE A 195 4.27 17.57 -13.16
N ILE A 196 4.06 16.26 -12.94
CA ILE A 196 3.93 15.66 -11.62
C ILE A 196 5.14 16.01 -10.74
N LYS A 197 6.37 15.86 -11.25
CA LYS A 197 7.59 16.19 -10.50
C LYS A 197 7.73 17.66 -10.17
N GLU A 198 7.29 18.55 -11.04
CA GLU A 198 7.31 19.98 -10.76
C GLU A 198 6.24 20.34 -9.72
N LEU A 199 5.03 19.77 -9.83
CA LEU A 199 3.96 19.97 -8.84
C LEU A 199 4.31 19.35 -7.49
N SER A 200 5.00 18.21 -7.47
CA SER A 200 5.44 17.54 -6.24
C SER A 200 6.44 18.36 -5.44
N LYS A 201 7.11 19.35 -6.06
CA LYS A 201 7.97 20.31 -5.33
C LYS A 201 7.17 21.29 -4.48
N ASP A 202 5.91 21.54 -4.81
CA ASP A 202 5.02 22.41 -4.01
C ASP A 202 4.39 21.67 -2.84
N LEU A 203 4.58 20.35 -2.72
CA LEU A 203 4.22 19.55 -1.54
C LEU A 203 5.19 19.81 -0.39
N THR A 204 5.26 21.06 0.07
CA THR A 204 6.00 21.45 1.28
C THR A 204 5.10 21.37 2.50
N LYS A 205 5.72 21.31 3.69
CA LYS A 205 5.03 21.31 4.98
C LYS A 205 4.01 22.45 5.04
N GLU A 206 4.44 23.66 4.69
CA GLU A 206 3.66 24.90 4.83
C GLU A 206 2.41 24.86 3.95
N ASN A 207 2.57 24.50 2.67
CA ASN A 207 1.46 24.48 1.71
C ASN A 207 0.41 23.43 2.09
N ILE A 208 0.83 22.25 2.55
CA ILE A 208 -0.10 21.19 2.94
C ILE A 208 -0.81 21.55 4.25
N LEU A 209 -0.09 22.06 5.26
CA LEU A 209 -0.71 22.47 6.52
C LEU A 209 -1.67 23.65 6.33
N GLN A 210 -1.35 24.59 5.43
CA GLN A 210 -2.26 25.67 5.07
C GLN A 210 -3.57 25.11 4.48
N SER A 211 -3.48 24.11 3.61
CA SER A 211 -4.67 23.43 3.07
C SER A 211 -5.41 22.55 4.09
N ALA A 212 -4.71 22.02 5.10
CA ALA A 212 -5.28 21.13 6.09
C ALA A 212 -6.09 21.87 7.17
N ASN A 213 -5.64 23.08 7.54
CA ASN A 213 -6.20 23.89 8.63
C ASN A 213 -7.26 24.91 8.17
N SER A 214 -7.47 25.04 6.87
CA SER A 214 -8.46 25.95 6.28
C SER A 214 -9.89 25.39 6.32
N ASP A 215 -10.89 26.27 6.25
CA ASP A 215 -12.31 25.90 6.15
C ASP A 215 -12.58 24.84 5.07
N TYR A 216 -13.61 24.01 5.28
CA TYR A 216 -13.93 22.83 4.45
C TYR A 216 -13.98 23.13 2.94
N ASN A 217 -14.58 24.26 2.55
CA ASN A 217 -14.64 24.67 1.14
C ASN A 217 -13.27 25.07 0.58
N PHE A 218 -12.42 25.73 1.37
CA PHE A 218 -11.06 26.10 0.96
C PHE A 218 -10.12 24.88 0.89
N LYS A 219 -10.35 23.87 1.74
CA LYS A 219 -9.60 22.61 1.78
C LYS A 219 -9.70 21.81 0.48
N ILE A 220 -10.86 21.81 -0.17
CA ILE A 220 -11.07 21.10 -1.46
C ILE A 220 -10.49 21.91 -2.63
N GLU A 221 -10.55 23.23 -2.56
CA GLU A 221 -10.12 24.11 -3.65
C GLU A 221 -8.59 24.21 -3.75
N ASN A 222 -7.89 24.24 -2.60
CA ASN A 222 -6.45 24.52 -2.54
C ASN A 222 -5.57 23.33 -2.11
N ASN A 223 -6.08 22.10 -2.11
CA ASN A 223 -5.26 20.92 -1.81
C ASN A 223 -4.19 20.72 -2.92
N PRO A 224 -2.88 20.83 -2.61
CA PRO A 224 -1.83 20.72 -3.61
C PRO A 224 -1.66 19.30 -4.17
N LEU A 225 -2.26 18.28 -3.53
CA LEU A 225 -2.25 16.90 -4.03
C LEU A 225 -3.24 16.69 -5.18
N VAL A 226 -4.37 17.40 -5.18
CA VAL A 226 -5.47 17.18 -6.13
C VAL A 226 -5.02 17.29 -7.59
N PRO A 227 -4.32 18.36 -8.02
CA PRO A 227 -3.87 18.46 -9.41
C PRO A 227 -2.92 17.32 -9.82
N ILE A 228 -2.12 16.80 -8.88
CA ILE A 228 -1.21 15.69 -9.13
C ILE A 228 -2.01 14.39 -9.31
N PHE A 229 -2.98 14.13 -8.43
CA PHE A 229 -3.86 12.96 -8.54
C PHE A 229 -4.78 13.04 -9.77
N GLU A 230 -5.21 14.22 -10.21
CA GLU A 230 -5.92 14.41 -11.47
C GLU A 230 -5.07 13.98 -12.68
N ILE A 231 -3.78 14.34 -12.69
CA ILE A 231 -2.85 13.87 -13.74
C ILE A 231 -2.69 12.35 -13.69
N ILE A 232 -2.51 11.78 -12.49
CA ILE A 232 -2.33 10.34 -12.28
C ILE A 232 -3.59 9.57 -12.69
N ARG A 233 -4.79 10.04 -12.31
CA ARG A 233 -6.09 9.51 -12.77
C ARG A 233 -6.22 9.62 -14.28
N GLY A 234 -5.97 10.79 -14.86
CA GLY A 234 -6.05 10.98 -16.31
C GLY A 234 -5.13 10.02 -17.06
N SER A 235 -3.92 9.78 -16.53
CA SER A 235 -2.96 8.82 -17.08
C SER A 235 -3.48 7.37 -16.95
N CYS A 236 -4.05 7.02 -15.79
CA CYS A 236 -4.64 5.71 -15.54
C CYS A 236 -5.84 5.44 -16.45
N LEU A 237 -6.70 6.43 -16.65
CA LEU A 237 -7.87 6.36 -17.53
C LEU A 237 -7.49 6.17 -18.99
N ARG A 238 -6.30 6.67 -19.38
CA ARG A 238 -5.70 6.49 -20.72
C ARG A 238 -4.80 5.26 -20.83
N TYR A 239 -4.78 4.38 -19.82
CA TYR A 239 -3.94 3.18 -19.79
C TYR A 239 -2.42 3.46 -19.85
N ASP A 240 -1.98 4.67 -19.50
CA ASP A 240 -0.55 5.00 -19.31
C ASP A 240 -0.11 4.61 -17.89
N PHE A 241 0.01 3.29 -17.69
CA PHE A 241 0.34 2.71 -16.39
C PHE A 241 1.76 3.08 -15.91
N GLU A 242 2.69 3.37 -16.82
CA GLU A 242 4.04 3.76 -16.46
C GLU A 242 4.06 5.15 -15.82
N THR A 243 3.34 6.10 -16.42
CA THR A 243 3.16 7.43 -15.84
C THR A 243 2.40 7.37 -14.52
N THR A 244 1.31 6.60 -14.46
CA THR A 244 0.54 6.41 -13.22
C THR A 244 1.42 5.87 -12.10
N ARG A 245 2.16 4.79 -12.35
CA ARG A 245 3.07 4.18 -11.37
C ARG A 245 4.16 5.13 -10.90
N LYS A 246 4.85 5.79 -11.84
CA LYS A 246 5.90 6.75 -11.49
C LYS A 246 5.35 7.96 -10.74
N GLY A 247 4.13 8.38 -11.07
CA GLY A 247 3.42 9.46 -10.37
C GLY A 247 3.09 9.10 -8.93
N LEU A 248 2.48 7.92 -8.70
CA LEU A 248 2.19 7.42 -7.35
C LEU A 248 3.46 7.29 -6.52
N LYS A 249 4.54 6.77 -7.11
CA LYS A 249 5.83 6.65 -6.44
C LYS A 249 6.40 8.01 -6.03
N GLU A 250 6.37 9.01 -6.92
CA GLU A 250 6.85 10.36 -6.61
C GLU A 250 6.05 10.98 -5.45
N ILE A 251 4.72 10.81 -5.42
CA ILE A 251 3.88 11.24 -4.30
C ILE A 251 4.27 10.51 -3.01
N GLY A 252 4.43 9.18 -3.07
CA GLY A 252 4.85 8.36 -1.93
C GLY A 252 6.20 8.81 -1.35
N ASP A 253 7.21 8.98 -2.20
CA ASP A 253 8.55 9.42 -1.82
C ASP A 253 8.52 10.82 -1.18
N LYS A 254 7.67 11.73 -1.69
CA LYS A 254 7.45 13.05 -1.08
C LYS A 254 6.75 12.95 0.27
N GLY A 255 5.70 12.14 0.40
CA GLY A 255 5.00 11.91 1.66
C GLY A 255 5.96 11.39 2.75
N ILE A 256 6.77 10.38 2.41
CA ILE A 256 7.82 9.85 3.30
C ILE A 256 8.86 10.91 3.66
N GLY A 257 9.29 11.72 2.69
CA GLY A 257 10.19 12.84 2.91
C GLY A 257 9.65 13.85 3.93
N LEU A 258 8.36 14.17 3.86
CA LEU A 258 7.70 15.07 4.80
C LEU A 258 7.61 14.48 6.20
N ILE A 259 7.21 13.20 6.34
CA ILE A 259 7.13 12.49 7.62
C ILE A 259 8.49 12.48 8.34
N ASN A 260 9.58 12.36 7.57
CA ASN A 260 10.91 12.30 8.14
C ASN A 260 11.44 13.66 8.66
N ASN A 261 10.88 14.79 8.22
CA ASN A 261 11.37 16.16 8.48
C ASN A 261 11.03 16.74 9.87
N ASN A 262 11.09 15.96 10.95
CA ASN A 262 10.84 16.41 12.34
C ASN A 262 9.55 17.21 12.53
N LEU A 263 8.45 16.73 11.96
CA LEU A 263 7.12 17.30 12.17
C LEU A 263 6.60 16.97 13.56
N SER A 264 5.72 17.83 14.10
CA SER A 264 4.92 17.45 15.26
C SER A 264 3.92 16.35 14.89
N GLU A 265 3.42 15.63 15.90
CA GLU A 265 2.48 14.52 15.70
C GLU A 265 1.18 15.00 15.03
N SER A 266 0.62 16.14 15.46
CA SER A 266 -0.59 16.75 14.89
C SER A 266 -0.41 17.18 13.42
N GLU A 267 0.75 17.75 13.09
CA GLU A 267 1.07 18.12 11.70
C GLU A 267 1.20 16.88 10.82
N THR A 268 1.86 15.84 11.34
CA THR A 268 1.99 14.55 10.64
C THR A 268 0.61 13.95 10.36
N ASP A 269 -0.27 13.91 11.37
CA ASP A 269 -1.63 13.40 11.23
C ASP A 269 -2.42 14.15 10.16
N SER A 270 -2.31 15.48 10.12
CA SER A 270 -3.02 16.32 9.16
C SER A 270 -2.56 16.06 7.73
N ILE A 271 -1.25 15.89 7.53
CA ILE A 271 -0.67 15.54 6.23
C ILE A 271 -1.10 14.14 5.83
N ILE A 272 -0.98 13.16 6.74
CA ILE A 272 -1.34 11.77 6.48
C ILE A 272 -2.82 11.64 6.15
N LEU A 273 -3.70 12.40 6.79
CA LEU A 273 -5.13 12.40 6.46
C LEU A 273 -5.37 12.75 4.99
N LEU A 274 -4.68 13.76 4.46
CA LEU A 274 -4.81 14.17 3.07
C LEU A 274 -4.25 13.12 2.11
N PHE A 275 -3.05 12.60 2.37
CA PHE A 275 -2.44 11.55 1.54
C PHE A 275 -3.26 10.25 1.55
N ALA A 276 -3.73 9.82 2.72
CA ALA A 276 -4.50 8.60 2.88
C ALA A 276 -5.81 8.68 2.08
N ASN A 277 -6.54 9.79 2.17
CA ASN A 277 -7.80 9.97 1.44
C ASN A 277 -7.60 9.91 -0.08
N GLU A 278 -6.64 10.67 -0.61
CA GLU A 278 -6.42 10.72 -2.07
C GLU A 278 -5.91 9.37 -2.61
N LEU A 279 -5.04 8.68 -1.87
CA LEU A 279 -4.57 7.35 -2.23
C LEU A 279 -5.68 6.30 -2.10
N GLU A 280 -6.54 6.40 -1.10
CA GLU A 280 -7.70 5.51 -0.92
C GLU A 280 -8.68 5.64 -2.08
N ASP A 281 -9.08 6.88 -2.41
CA ASP A 281 -10.00 7.17 -3.51
C ASP A 281 -9.43 6.70 -4.85
N PHE A 282 -8.13 6.94 -5.06
CA PHE A 282 -7.42 6.47 -6.25
C PHE A 282 -7.34 4.93 -6.29
N GLY A 283 -7.05 4.28 -5.17
CA GLY A 283 -6.98 2.83 -5.04
C GLY A 283 -8.32 2.16 -5.35
N LYS A 284 -9.41 2.67 -4.77
CA LYS A 284 -10.78 2.20 -5.05
C LYS A 284 -11.16 2.41 -6.52
N LEU A 285 -10.79 3.55 -7.12
CA LEU A 285 -11.01 3.78 -8.55
C LEU A 285 -10.30 2.74 -9.41
N ALA A 286 -9.03 2.42 -9.11
CA ALA A 286 -8.27 1.42 -9.85
C ALA A 286 -8.90 0.01 -9.70
N VAL A 287 -9.35 -0.33 -8.48
CA VAL A 287 -10.07 -1.57 -8.20
C VAL A 287 -11.37 -1.68 -8.99
N ASN A 288 -12.21 -0.65 -8.96
CA ASN A 288 -13.50 -0.64 -9.67
C ASN A 288 -13.35 -0.72 -11.20
N ARG A 289 -12.16 -0.41 -11.72
CA ARG A 289 -11.81 -0.58 -13.15
C ARG A 289 -11.22 -1.95 -13.47
N GLY A 290 -11.05 -2.82 -12.48
CA GLY A 290 -10.38 -4.12 -12.63
C GLY A 290 -8.87 -4.01 -12.85
N ASP A 291 -8.25 -2.86 -12.55
CA ASP A 291 -6.82 -2.67 -12.73
C ASP A 291 -6.02 -3.10 -11.48
N ASP A 292 -5.82 -4.41 -11.37
CA ASP A 292 -5.08 -5.06 -10.28
C ASP A 292 -3.64 -4.55 -10.15
N LYS A 293 -3.00 -4.11 -11.25
CA LYS A 293 -1.60 -3.65 -11.21
C LYS A 293 -1.52 -2.26 -10.56
N THR A 294 -2.37 -1.33 -10.98
CA THR A 294 -2.37 0.03 -10.44
C THR A 294 -2.89 0.06 -9.01
N ALA A 295 -3.94 -0.73 -8.70
CA ALA A 295 -4.44 -0.85 -7.33
C ALA A 295 -3.36 -1.40 -6.38
N LYS A 296 -2.62 -2.44 -6.81
CA LYS A 296 -1.46 -2.95 -6.08
C LYS A 296 -0.37 -1.89 -5.87
N GLU A 297 -0.04 -1.09 -6.87
CA GLU A 297 0.99 -0.04 -6.72
C GLU A 297 0.56 1.02 -5.68
N THR A 298 -0.73 1.38 -5.66
CA THR A 298 -1.29 2.28 -4.64
C THR A 298 -1.11 1.72 -3.23
N ILE A 299 -1.37 0.42 -3.03
CA ILE A 299 -1.12 -0.27 -1.76
C ILE A 299 0.36 -0.24 -1.39
N ILE A 300 1.26 -0.46 -2.35
CA ILE A 300 2.71 -0.41 -2.10
C ILE A 300 3.14 0.98 -1.61
N VAL A 301 2.57 2.05 -2.17
CA VAL A 301 2.82 3.43 -1.71
C VAL A 301 2.30 3.64 -0.30
N LEU A 302 1.06 3.23 -0.01
CA LEU A 302 0.48 3.29 1.34
C LEU A 302 1.33 2.49 2.34
N ARG A 303 1.79 1.28 2.00
CA ARG A 303 2.70 0.48 2.83
C ARG A 303 4.01 1.20 3.13
N SER A 304 4.60 1.86 2.13
CA SER A 304 5.87 2.58 2.29
C SER A 304 5.72 3.77 3.24
N ILE A 305 4.60 4.51 3.11
CA ILE A 305 4.23 5.58 4.05
C ILE A 305 4.00 5.01 5.45
N ASN A 306 3.25 3.91 5.57
CA ASN A 306 2.97 3.24 6.84
C ASN A 306 4.25 2.86 7.58
N LYS A 307 5.21 2.23 6.89
CA LYS A 307 6.49 1.85 7.47
C LYS A 307 7.23 3.04 8.07
N ALA A 308 7.28 4.17 7.37
CA ALA A 308 7.90 5.39 7.88
C ALA A 308 7.18 5.94 9.14
N LEU A 309 5.85 5.82 9.21
CA LEU A 309 5.07 6.23 10.37
C LEU A 309 5.26 5.32 11.58
N VAL A 310 5.37 4.00 11.37
CA VAL A 310 5.70 3.03 12.43
C VAL A 310 7.07 3.34 13.02
N GLU A 311 8.08 3.62 12.17
CA GLU A 311 9.42 4.02 12.62
C GLU A 311 9.40 5.32 13.44
N LYS A 312 8.51 6.26 13.10
CA LYS A 312 8.27 7.51 13.86
C LYS A 312 7.39 7.33 15.10
N LYS A 313 6.86 6.13 15.34
CA LYS A 313 5.90 5.82 16.41
C LYS A 313 4.64 6.69 16.40
N ASN A 314 4.20 7.18 15.24
CA ASN A 314 2.93 7.90 15.13
C ASN A 314 1.78 6.89 14.95
N GLN A 315 1.23 6.42 16.06
CA GLN A 315 0.18 5.40 16.10
C GLN A 315 -1.07 5.83 15.33
N LYS A 316 -1.56 7.05 15.54
CA LYS A 316 -2.83 7.50 14.97
C LYS A 316 -2.77 7.57 13.43
N SER A 317 -1.66 8.04 12.90
CA SER A 317 -1.41 8.04 11.46
C SER A 317 -1.26 6.62 10.87
N VAL A 318 -0.61 5.70 11.58
CA VAL A 318 -0.54 4.28 11.17
C VAL A 318 -1.93 3.66 11.10
N ILE A 319 -2.75 3.90 12.12
CA ILE A 319 -4.14 3.41 12.19
C ILE A 319 -4.95 3.90 10.99
N ARG A 320 -4.76 5.15 10.58
CA ARG A 320 -5.43 5.74 9.41
C ARG A 320 -5.01 5.06 8.11
N ILE A 321 -3.71 4.84 7.90
CA ILE A 321 -3.22 4.18 6.68
C ILE A 321 -3.70 2.73 6.62
N ASN A 322 -3.73 2.02 7.75
CA ASN A 322 -4.27 0.67 7.82
C ASN A 322 -5.76 0.61 7.46
N ALA A 323 -6.57 1.58 7.88
CA ALA A 323 -7.97 1.68 7.48
C ALA A 323 -8.11 1.90 5.96
N SER A 324 -7.29 2.78 5.35
CA SER A 324 -7.31 2.95 3.90
C SER A 324 -6.85 1.69 3.13
N LEU A 325 -5.87 0.96 3.66
CA LEU A 325 -5.43 -0.34 3.13
C LEU A 325 -6.55 -1.39 3.18
N GLU A 326 -7.28 -1.45 4.28
CA GLU A 326 -8.45 -2.32 4.44
C GLU A 326 -9.52 -1.99 3.40
N LEU A 327 -9.91 -0.72 3.28
CA LEU A 327 -10.99 -0.30 2.38
C LEU A 327 -10.65 -0.60 0.90
N ILE A 328 -9.39 -0.41 0.48
CA ILE A 328 -8.94 -0.85 -0.85
C ILE A 328 -8.93 -2.38 -0.94
N GLY A 329 -8.50 -3.08 0.11
CA GLY A 329 -8.45 -4.53 0.17
C GLY A 329 -9.83 -5.20 0.06
N ILE A 330 -10.85 -4.68 0.77
CA ILE A 330 -12.24 -5.14 0.70
C ILE A 330 -12.77 -4.94 -0.72
N ALA A 331 -12.62 -3.74 -1.27
CA ALA A 331 -13.04 -3.47 -2.65
C ALA A 331 -12.34 -4.43 -3.63
N ALA A 332 -11.05 -4.71 -3.43
CA ALA A 332 -10.29 -5.62 -4.28
C ALA A 332 -10.80 -7.07 -4.18
N ILE A 333 -11.22 -7.50 -2.99
CA ILE A 333 -11.85 -8.80 -2.76
C ILE A 333 -13.20 -8.88 -3.49
N GLU A 334 -14.05 -7.87 -3.34
CA GLU A 334 -15.36 -7.82 -4.02
C GLU A 334 -15.22 -7.85 -5.55
N ASN A 335 -14.16 -7.23 -6.08
CA ASN A 335 -13.83 -7.22 -7.51
C ASN A 335 -12.91 -8.37 -7.96
N LYS A 336 -12.67 -9.38 -7.11
CA LYS A 336 -11.84 -10.57 -7.42
C LYS A 336 -10.39 -10.27 -7.85
N LEU A 337 -9.82 -9.15 -7.39
CA LEU A 337 -8.45 -8.73 -7.66
C LEU A 337 -7.49 -9.35 -6.64
N LEU A 338 -7.10 -10.60 -6.92
CA LEU A 338 -6.31 -11.43 -6.00
C LEU A 338 -4.97 -10.82 -5.59
N LYS A 339 -4.22 -10.16 -6.48
CA LYS A 339 -2.88 -9.65 -6.13
C LYS A 339 -2.98 -8.41 -5.25
N THR A 340 -3.95 -7.54 -5.52
CA THR A 340 -4.23 -6.35 -4.73
C THR A 340 -4.69 -6.72 -3.32
N SER A 341 -5.66 -7.63 -3.17
CA SER A 341 -6.15 -8.07 -1.86
C SER A 341 -5.03 -8.72 -1.01
N GLN A 342 -4.21 -9.55 -1.64
CA GLN A 342 -3.03 -10.15 -1.00
C GLN A 342 -2.00 -9.11 -0.52
N GLU A 343 -1.75 -8.08 -1.32
CA GLU A 343 -0.82 -7.01 -0.95
C GLU A 343 -1.38 -6.18 0.21
N ALA A 344 -2.70 -5.91 0.24
CA ALA A 344 -3.36 -5.23 1.36
C ALA A 344 -3.16 -6.01 2.67
N ILE A 345 -3.49 -7.31 2.65
CA ILE A 345 -3.32 -8.24 3.78
C ILE A 345 -1.87 -8.24 4.27
N SER A 346 -0.91 -8.30 3.34
CA SER A 346 0.52 -8.32 3.69
C SER A 346 0.96 -7.02 4.34
N SER A 347 0.49 -5.89 3.81
CA SER A 347 0.84 -4.56 4.31
C SER A 347 0.31 -4.33 5.73
N ILE A 348 -0.93 -4.74 6.01
CA ILE A 348 -1.53 -4.67 7.35
C ILE A 348 -0.81 -5.63 8.32
N TYR A 349 -0.50 -6.86 7.89
CA TYR A 349 0.28 -7.80 8.69
C TYR A 349 1.66 -7.26 9.06
N GLU A 350 2.42 -6.73 8.09
CA GLU A 350 3.74 -6.13 8.32
C GLU A 350 3.67 -4.93 9.27
N SER A 351 2.63 -4.10 9.15
CA SER A 351 2.37 -2.99 10.08
C SER A 351 2.17 -3.48 11.50
N GLY A 352 1.33 -4.49 11.71
CA GLY A 352 1.08 -5.09 13.02
C GLY A 352 2.34 -5.74 13.61
N MET A 353 3.08 -6.50 12.81
CA MET A 353 4.33 -7.15 13.23
C MET A 353 5.41 -6.14 13.65
N THR A 354 5.58 -5.07 12.90
CA THR A 354 6.60 -4.05 13.19
C THR A 354 6.23 -3.23 14.43
N SER A 355 4.93 -3.06 14.68
CA SER A 355 4.43 -2.24 15.79
C SER A 355 4.35 -2.98 17.12
N ILE A 356 4.61 -4.29 17.18
CA ILE A 356 4.33 -5.10 18.36
C ILE A 356 5.00 -4.60 19.65
N LYS A 357 6.24 -4.10 19.56
CA LYS A 357 6.98 -3.60 20.73
C LYS A 357 6.75 -2.11 21.00
N THR A 358 6.28 -1.37 20.00
CA THR A 358 6.19 0.09 20.08
C THR A 358 4.77 0.55 20.35
N ASN A 359 3.77 -0.05 19.70
CA ASN A 359 2.37 0.39 19.71
C ASN A 359 1.42 -0.83 19.68
N PRO A 360 1.07 -1.41 20.85
CA PRO A 360 0.14 -2.55 20.94
C PRO A 360 -1.22 -2.31 20.29
N ASP A 361 -1.73 -1.08 20.34
CA ASP A 361 -3.00 -0.71 19.73
C ASP A 361 -3.00 -0.85 18.20
N VAL A 362 -1.84 -0.66 17.54
CA VAL A 362 -1.70 -0.89 16.09
C VAL A 362 -1.77 -2.37 15.78
N LEU A 363 -1.16 -3.21 16.62
CA LEU A 363 -1.26 -4.67 16.49
C LEU A 363 -2.71 -5.12 16.62
N GLU A 364 -3.38 -4.64 17.67
CA GLU A 364 -4.81 -4.87 17.92
C GLU A 364 -5.66 -4.48 16.70
N GLN A 365 -5.53 -3.26 16.20
CA GLN A 365 -6.27 -2.82 15.02
C GLN A 365 -5.93 -3.68 13.80
N SER A 366 -4.67 -4.01 13.56
CA SER A 366 -4.25 -4.82 12.40
C SER A 366 -4.93 -6.20 12.39
N VAL A 367 -5.12 -6.81 13.57
CA VAL A 367 -5.86 -8.07 13.71
C VAL A 367 -7.33 -7.92 13.30
N LEU A 368 -8.00 -6.84 13.73
CA LEU A 368 -9.40 -6.59 13.38
C LEU A 368 -9.58 -6.43 11.87
N LEU A 369 -8.76 -5.58 11.24
CA LEU A 369 -8.83 -5.29 9.81
C LEU A 369 -8.55 -6.55 8.96
N LEU A 370 -7.61 -7.40 9.40
CA LEU A 370 -7.38 -8.70 8.77
C LEU A 370 -8.60 -9.63 8.92
N GLY A 371 -9.31 -9.55 10.03
CA GLY A 371 -10.56 -10.28 10.24
C GLY A 371 -11.65 -9.84 9.28
N ASP A 372 -11.77 -8.54 9.02
CA ASP A 372 -12.74 -7.97 8.09
C ASP A 372 -12.42 -8.37 6.65
N LEU A 373 -11.14 -8.32 6.27
CA LEU A 373 -10.67 -8.83 4.97
C LEU A 373 -10.93 -10.33 4.79
N ALA A 374 -10.70 -11.15 5.82
CA ALA A 374 -10.99 -12.59 5.76
C ALA A 374 -12.49 -12.83 5.53
N ARG A 375 -13.38 -12.14 6.28
CA ARG A 375 -14.83 -12.28 6.11
C ARG A 375 -15.30 -11.83 4.73
N GLY A 376 -14.78 -10.71 4.23
CA GLY A 376 -15.05 -10.28 2.84
C GLY A 376 -14.63 -11.33 1.82
N GLY A 377 -13.49 -11.98 2.05
CA GLY A 377 -12.97 -13.07 1.23
C GLY A 377 -13.89 -14.29 1.20
N ILE A 378 -14.47 -14.67 2.33
CA ILE A 378 -15.48 -15.73 2.43
C ILE A 378 -16.71 -15.36 1.60
N TYR A 379 -17.28 -14.18 1.80
CA TYR A 379 -18.47 -13.74 1.07
C TYR A 379 -18.25 -13.66 -0.44
N SER A 380 -17.02 -13.38 -0.88
CA SER A 380 -16.66 -13.30 -2.29
C SER A 380 -16.14 -14.62 -2.88
N ASN A 381 -16.16 -15.71 -2.10
CA ASN A 381 -15.61 -17.02 -2.44
C ASN A 381 -14.14 -16.98 -2.91
N LEU A 382 -13.30 -16.20 -2.21
CA LEU A 382 -11.87 -16.07 -2.49
C LEU A 382 -11.06 -16.73 -1.39
N GLU A 383 -10.80 -18.03 -1.55
CA GLU A 383 -10.12 -18.85 -0.54
C GLU A 383 -8.71 -18.35 -0.25
N TYR A 384 -7.91 -18.03 -1.28
CA TYR A 384 -6.50 -17.70 -1.07
C TYR A 384 -6.27 -16.40 -0.24
N PRO A 385 -6.91 -15.24 -0.54
CA PRO A 385 -6.84 -14.07 0.33
C PRO A 385 -7.33 -14.37 1.75
N THR A 386 -8.44 -15.10 1.89
CA THR A 386 -9.00 -15.48 3.19
C THR A 386 -8.00 -16.28 4.02
N TYR A 387 -7.43 -17.31 3.40
CA TYR A 387 -6.40 -18.16 3.98
C TYR A 387 -5.18 -17.36 4.46
N ARG A 388 -4.71 -16.43 3.62
CA ARG A 388 -3.59 -15.55 3.96
C ARG A 388 -3.92 -14.66 5.15
N ALA A 389 -5.13 -14.10 5.22
CA ALA A 389 -5.57 -13.27 6.33
C ALA A 389 -5.64 -14.08 7.65
N ILE A 390 -6.19 -15.29 7.63
CA ILE A 390 -6.24 -16.20 8.81
C ILE A 390 -4.83 -16.51 9.32
N ARG A 391 -3.89 -16.85 8.42
CA ARG A 391 -2.48 -17.10 8.80
C ARG A 391 -1.80 -15.87 9.39
N SER A 392 -2.10 -14.68 8.87
CA SER A 392 -1.61 -13.42 9.42
C SER A 392 -2.17 -13.18 10.83
N ILE A 393 -3.47 -13.37 11.05
CA ILE A 393 -4.11 -13.26 12.37
C ILE A 393 -3.49 -14.24 13.37
N ARG A 394 -3.30 -15.51 12.97
CA ARG A 394 -2.63 -16.52 13.79
C ARG A 394 -1.25 -16.06 14.24
N SER A 395 -0.46 -15.56 13.29
CA SER A 395 0.91 -15.12 13.53
C SER A 395 0.98 -13.91 14.48
N LEU A 396 0.08 -12.93 14.28
CA LEU A 396 -0.05 -11.78 15.17
C LEU A 396 -0.53 -12.19 16.56
N GLY A 397 -1.47 -13.13 16.67
CA GLY A 397 -1.95 -13.67 17.94
C GLY A 397 -0.86 -14.41 18.72
N LEU A 398 -0.07 -15.25 18.05
CA LEU A 398 1.09 -15.94 18.64
C LEU A 398 2.15 -14.96 19.14
N MET A 399 2.41 -13.91 18.37
CA MET A 399 3.34 -12.86 18.77
C MET A 399 2.79 -12.04 19.94
N GLY A 400 1.49 -11.75 19.97
CA GLY A 400 0.81 -11.13 21.11
C GLY A 400 0.97 -11.97 22.38
N VAL A 401 0.81 -13.29 22.31
CA VAL A 401 1.07 -14.20 23.44
C VAL A 401 2.54 -14.11 23.89
N LYS A 402 3.49 -14.20 22.95
CA LYS A 402 4.92 -14.18 23.25
C LYS A 402 5.38 -12.89 23.92
N GLU A 403 4.84 -11.75 23.49
CA GLU A 403 5.14 -10.43 24.07
C GLU A 403 4.18 -10.07 25.23
N ARG A 404 3.37 -11.02 25.70
CA ARG A 404 2.40 -10.88 26.82
C ARG A 404 1.36 -9.77 26.62
N LEU A 405 1.01 -9.49 25.37
CA LEU A 405 -0.06 -8.58 24.98
C LEU A 405 -1.39 -9.34 24.94
N GLU A 406 -1.96 -9.62 26.12
CA GLU A 406 -3.17 -10.43 26.25
C GLU A 406 -4.33 -9.90 25.40
N ARG A 407 -4.57 -8.59 25.37
CA ARG A 407 -5.66 -7.99 24.59
C ARG A 407 -5.53 -8.25 23.09
N ALA A 408 -4.33 -8.15 22.54
CA ALA A 408 -4.07 -8.46 21.13
C ALA A 408 -4.30 -9.95 20.82
N ALA A 409 -3.84 -10.86 21.69
CA ALA A 409 -4.08 -12.29 21.52
C ALA A 409 -5.57 -12.65 21.60
N ARG A 410 -6.30 -12.02 22.53
CA ARG A 410 -7.77 -12.18 22.65
C ARG A 410 -8.51 -11.63 21.44
N MET A 411 -8.07 -10.49 20.89
CA MET A 411 -8.63 -9.97 19.64
C MET A 411 -8.37 -10.89 18.46
N ALA A 412 -7.22 -11.56 18.40
CA ALA A 412 -6.95 -12.57 17.37
C ALA A 412 -7.93 -13.75 17.48
N LEU A 413 -8.17 -14.25 18.69
CA LEU A 413 -9.14 -15.32 18.94
C LEU A 413 -10.56 -14.89 18.58
N TRP A 414 -10.97 -13.69 18.99
CA TRP A 414 -12.27 -13.13 18.66
C TRP A 414 -12.48 -12.96 17.14
N SER A 415 -11.48 -12.44 16.43
CA SER A 415 -11.52 -12.35 14.96
C SER A 415 -11.62 -13.74 14.32
N LEU A 416 -10.86 -14.73 14.78
CA LEU A 416 -10.95 -16.12 14.30
C LEU A 416 -12.31 -16.75 14.57
N GLU A 417 -12.92 -16.48 15.73
CA GLU A 417 -14.29 -16.92 16.07
C GLU A 417 -15.31 -16.39 15.06
N LEU A 418 -15.24 -15.08 14.76
CA LEU A 418 -16.15 -14.46 13.81
C LEU A 418 -15.97 -15.03 12.39
N ILE A 419 -14.72 -15.23 11.95
CA ILE A 419 -14.44 -15.83 10.64
C ILE A 419 -14.99 -17.27 10.59
N GLY A 420 -14.79 -18.07 11.64
CA GLY A 420 -15.30 -19.44 11.72
C GLY A 420 -16.82 -19.53 11.63
N LYS A 421 -17.53 -18.65 12.35
CA LYS A 421 -18.98 -18.51 12.24
C LYS A 421 -19.41 -18.11 10.83
N THR A 422 -18.76 -17.08 10.26
CA THR A 422 -19.07 -16.60 8.91
C THR A 422 -18.88 -17.70 7.86
N GLN A 423 -17.79 -18.48 7.95
CA GLN A 423 -17.53 -19.59 7.02
C GLN A 423 -18.65 -20.63 7.05
N ARG A 424 -19.08 -21.07 8.24
CA ARG A 424 -20.14 -22.08 8.35
C ARG A 424 -21.50 -21.58 7.87
N ILE A 425 -21.84 -20.32 8.15
CA ILE A 425 -23.07 -19.71 7.64
C ILE A 425 -23.02 -19.63 6.11
N TYR A 426 -21.87 -19.27 5.54
CA TYR A 426 -21.69 -19.19 4.10
C TYR A 426 -21.81 -20.57 3.41
N GLU A 427 -21.14 -21.60 3.95
CA GLU A 427 -21.25 -22.98 3.44
C GLU A 427 -22.69 -23.50 3.50
N LEU A 428 -23.44 -23.18 4.57
CA LEU A 428 -24.84 -23.58 4.69
C LEU A 428 -25.70 -22.93 3.61
N ARG A 429 -25.50 -21.62 3.35
CA ARG A 429 -26.20 -20.90 2.28
C ARG A 429 -25.91 -21.51 0.91
N LEU A 430 -24.64 -21.81 0.62
CA LEU A 430 -24.26 -22.45 -0.65
C LEU A 430 -24.89 -23.83 -0.82
N ARG A 431 -25.06 -24.58 0.29
CA ARG A 431 -25.79 -25.85 0.28
C ARG A 431 -27.26 -25.60 -0.09
N GLU A 432 -27.95 -24.68 0.60
CA GLU A 432 -29.36 -24.35 0.37
C GLU A 432 -29.65 -23.84 -1.06
N GLU A 433 -28.83 -22.93 -1.60
CA GLU A 433 -29.00 -22.40 -2.97
C GLU A 433 -28.90 -23.50 -4.04
N LYS A 434 -27.97 -24.45 -3.86
CA LYS A 434 -27.83 -25.60 -4.78
C LYS A 434 -29.03 -26.54 -4.76
N TRP A 435 -29.76 -26.63 -3.65
CA TRP A 435 -30.97 -27.46 -3.56
C TRP A 435 -32.16 -26.83 -4.32
N GLU A 436 -32.23 -25.51 -4.45
CA GLU A 436 -33.33 -24.82 -5.15
C GLU A 436 -33.17 -24.84 -6.69
N GLU A 437 -31.93 -24.93 -7.20
CA GLU A 437 -31.67 -24.96 -8.65
C GLU A 437 -31.85 -26.36 -9.28
N ILE A 438 -32.08 -27.42 -8.49
CA ILE A 438 -32.37 -28.77 -9.03
C ILE A 438 -33.84 -28.78 -9.51
N PRO A 439 -34.11 -28.88 -10.83
CA PRO A 439 -35.49 -28.92 -11.32
C PRO A 439 -36.19 -30.18 -10.77
N GLN A 440 -37.36 -30.01 -10.15
CA GLN A 440 -38.21 -31.10 -9.66
C GLN A 440 -38.67 -32.11 -10.76
N THR A 441 -38.23 -31.94 -12.00
CA THR A 441 -38.61 -32.73 -13.17
C THR A 441 -37.76 -33.98 -13.43
N TYR A 442 -36.66 -34.20 -12.72
CA TYR A 442 -35.92 -35.47 -12.82
C TYR A 442 -36.22 -36.36 -11.61
N GLY A 443 -37.13 -37.31 -11.82
CA GLY A 443 -37.46 -38.31 -10.82
C GLY A 443 -36.26 -39.18 -10.47
N TRP A 444 -35.95 -39.26 -9.18
CA TRP A 444 -35.36 -40.42 -8.49
C TRP A 444 -34.06 -41.01 -9.08
N GLU A 445 -32.97 -40.23 -9.15
CA GLU A 445 -31.58 -40.76 -9.09
C GLU A 445 -30.67 -39.81 -8.27
N GLY A 446 -31.14 -39.39 -7.08
CA GLY A 446 -30.50 -38.35 -6.25
C GLY A 446 -29.24 -38.75 -5.47
N GLU A 447 -28.86 -40.04 -5.41
CA GLU A 447 -27.71 -40.48 -4.61
C GLU A 447 -26.36 -40.41 -5.36
N ILE A 448 -26.35 -40.35 -6.70
CA ILE A 448 -25.11 -40.46 -7.49
C ILE A 448 -24.50 -39.07 -7.80
N TYR A 449 -25.29 -38.00 -7.70
CA TYR A 449 -24.83 -36.65 -8.05
C TYR A 449 -24.10 -35.92 -6.91
N GLU A 450 -24.37 -36.26 -5.64
CA GLU A 450 -23.67 -35.66 -4.49
C GLU A 450 -22.17 -36.01 -4.48
N GLU A 451 -21.81 -37.22 -4.91
CA GLU A 451 -20.44 -37.72 -4.85
C GLU A 451 -19.54 -37.22 -6.00
N SER A 452 -20.12 -36.88 -7.16
CA SER A 452 -19.33 -36.46 -8.35
C SER A 452 -19.03 -34.96 -8.41
N VAL A 453 -19.88 -34.11 -7.81
CA VAL A 453 -19.67 -32.64 -7.78
C VAL A 453 -18.78 -32.22 -6.61
N LEU A 454 -18.64 -33.06 -5.57
CA LEU A 454 -17.73 -32.84 -4.43
C LEU A 454 -16.31 -33.41 -4.65
N SER A 455 -16.11 -34.33 -5.60
CA SER A 455 -14.84 -35.06 -5.77
C SER A 455 -13.88 -34.48 -6.81
N GLN A 456 -14.30 -33.53 -7.66
CA GLN A 456 -13.42 -32.93 -8.67
C GLN A 456 -12.72 -31.66 -8.15
N GLY A 457 -11.75 -31.83 -7.23
CA GLY A 457 -10.82 -30.76 -6.86
C GLY A 457 -10.06 -30.92 -5.54
N VAL A 458 -10.46 -31.84 -4.66
CA VAL A 458 -10.00 -31.87 -3.26
C VAL A 458 -9.09 -33.08 -3.00
N GLU A 459 -7.81 -32.97 -3.30
CA GLU A 459 -6.85 -34.01 -2.84
C GLU A 459 -5.65 -33.49 -2.05
N ASN A 460 -5.50 -32.18 -1.77
CA ASN A 460 -4.44 -31.70 -0.85
C ASN A 460 -4.68 -30.34 -0.16
N GLU A 461 -5.86 -29.74 -0.28
CA GLU A 461 -6.12 -28.43 0.33
C GLU A 461 -6.77 -28.59 1.72
N ILE A 462 -6.04 -28.19 2.75
CA ILE A 462 -6.57 -27.99 4.11
C ILE A 462 -7.75 -27.03 3.97
N SER A 463 -8.94 -27.44 4.43
CA SER A 463 -10.13 -26.59 4.32
C SER A 463 -9.90 -25.26 5.06
N LEU A 464 -10.56 -24.19 4.61
CA LEU A 464 -10.46 -22.89 5.27
C LEU A 464 -10.84 -22.99 6.76
N PHE A 465 -11.86 -23.80 7.05
CA PHE A 465 -12.31 -24.07 8.42
C PHE A 465 -11.21 -24.72 9.26
N ASP A 466 -10.50 -25.72 8.73
CA ASP A 466 -9.40 -26.37 9.43
C ASP A 466 -8.28 -25.38 9.76
N GLU A 467 -7.95 -24.45 8.85
CA GLU A 467 -6.94 -23.43 9.15
C GLU A 467 -7.39 -22.49 10.30
N ILE A 468 -8.68 -22.16 10.40
CA ILE A 468 -9.23 -21.37 11.52
C ILE A 468 -9.07 -22.13 12.83
N VAL A 469 -9.49 -23.39 12.87
CA VAL A 469 -9.40 -24.25 14.06
C VAL A 469 -7.94 -24.43 14.48
N ILE A 470 -7.05 -24.70 13.52
CA ILE A 470 -5.60 -24.79 13.73
C ILE A 470 -5.05 -23.47 14.30
N ALA A 471 -5.49 -22.32 13.78
CA ALA A 471 -5.05 -21.01 14.26
C ALA A 471 -5.44 -20.78 15.72
N VAL A 472 -6.69 -21.05 16.09
CA VAL A 472 -7.18 -20.93 17.46
C VAL A 472 -6.41 -21.87 18.39
N PHE A 473 -6.21 -23.12 17.97
CA PHE A 473 -5.44 -24.11 18.74
C PHE A 473 -4.01 -23.64 19.02
N TYR A 474 -3.28 -23.15 18.02
CA TYR A 474 -1.89 -22.72 18.21
C TYR A 474 -1.77 -21.51 19.14
N VAL A 475 -2.68 -20.54 19.04
CA VAL A 475 -2.72 -19.39 19.96
C VAL A 475 -3.00 -19.88 21.39
N GLY A 476 -4.00 -20.76 21.58
CA GLY A 476 -4.33 -21.36 22.88
C GLY A 476 -3.19 -22.21 23.47
N ARG A 477 -2.52 -23.02 22.65
CA ARG A 477 -1.37 -23.82 23.08
C ARG A 477 -0.21 -22.93 23.52
N SER A 478 0.06 -21.85 22.78
CA SER A 478 1.12 -20.91 23.13
C SER A 478 0.80 -20.17 24.42
N SER A 479 -0.48 -19.78 24.63
CA SER A 479 -0.87 -19.04 25.83
C SER A 479 -0.79 -19.89 27.10
N ILE A 480 -1.09 -21.20 27.03
CA ILE A 480 -0.88 -22.11 28.17
C ILE A 480 0.61 -22.17 28.55
N LYS A 481 1.50 -22.28 27.56
CA LYS A 481 2.96 -22.32 27.78
C LYS A 481 3.50 -21.04 28.43
N GLU A 482 2.99 -19.89 28.00
CA GLU A 482 3.35 -18.58 28.56
C GLU A 482 2.56 -18.22 29.83
N LYS A 483 1.72 -19.13 30.35
CA LYS A 483 0.86 -18.95 31.53
C LYS A 483 -0.16 -17.80 31.40
N LEU A 484 -0.56 -17.47 30.18
CA LEU A 484 -1.65 -16.52 29.87
C LEU A 484 -2.99 -17.27 29.86
N TYR A 485 -3.45 -17.67 31.04
CA TYR A 485 -4.60 -18.58 31.19
C TYR A 485 -5.93 -17.94 30.75
N THR A 486 -6.07 -16.63 30.85
CA THR A 486 -7.21 -15.87 30.30
C THR A 486 -7.35 -16.09 28.79
N VAL A 487 -6.25 -15.88 28.05
CA VAL A 487 -6.17 -16.12 26.60
C VAL A 487 -6.39 -17.60 26.26
N SER A 488 -5.88 -18.51 27.09
CA SER A 488 -6.08 -19.96 26.91
C SER A 488 -7.54 -20.35 27.06
N SER A 489 -8.24 -19.79 28.05
CA SER A 489 -9.66 -19.99 28.28
C SER A 489 -10.50 -19.45 27.11
N ASP A 490 -10.14 -18.27 26.58
CA ASP A 490 -10.80 -17.71 25.41
C ASP A 490 -10.59 -18.59 24.17
N ALA A 491 -9.42 -19.22 24.01
CA ALA A 491 -9.18 -20.15 22.89
C ALA A 491 -10.06 -21.41 23.00
N ILE A 492 -10.20 -21.97 24.20
CA ILE A 492 -11.12 -23.10 24.45
C ILE A 492 -12.56 -22.69 24.12
N ARG A 493 -13.00 -21.53 24.60
CA ARG A 493 -14.33 -21.00 24.32
C ARG A 493 -14.56 -20.75 22.82
N THR A 494 -13.58 -20.19 22.12
CA THR A 494 -13.69 -19.96 20.67
C THR A 494 -13.81 -21.29 19.92
N LEU A 495 -13.03 -22.32 20.29
CA LEU A 495 -13.19 -23.66 19.72
C LEU A 495 -14.60 -24.23 20.02
N GLU A 496 -15.05 -24.16 21.28
CA GLU A 496 -16.40 -24.59 21.66
C GLU A 496 -17.48 -23.94 20.77
N ILE A 497 -17.44 -22.62 20.63
CA ILE A 497 -18.43 -21.87 19.85
C ILE A 497 -18.39 -22.24 18.36
N ILE A 498 -17.19 -22.36 17.78
CA ILE A 498 -17.01 -22.73 16.37
C ILE A 498 -17.54 -24.16 16.13
N GLY A 499 -17.24 -25.10 17.03
CA GLY A 499 -17.69 -26.48 16.88
C GLY A 499 -19.18 -26.65 17.14
N GLU A 500 -19.75 -25.96 18.12
CA GLU A 500 -21.19 -25.92 18.33
C GLU A 500 -21.92 -25.42 17.07
N THR A 501 -21.40 -24.37 16.43
CA THR A 501 -21.96 -23.82 15.18
C THR A 501 -21.88 -24.84 14.05
N THR A 502 -20.78 -25.58 13.96
CA THR A 502 -20.55 -26.62 12.95
C THR A 502 -21.52 -27.79 13.10
N ILE A 503 -21.67 -28.30 14.33
CA ILE A 503 -22.57 -29.40 14.67
C ILE A 503 -24.03 -29.01 14.42
N LYS A 504 -24.45 -27.81 14.87
CA LYS A 504 -25.83 -27.31 14.66
C LYS A 504 -26.21 -27.22 13.19
N ASN A 505 -25.23 -26.93 12.33
CA ASN A 505 -25.43 -26.82 10.89
C ASN A 505 -25.21 -28.17 10.15
N ARG A 506 -25.09 -29.28 10.88
CA ARG A 506 -24.93 -30.65 10.34
C ARG A 506 -23.73 -30.78 9.39
N PHE A 507 -22.62 -30.12 9.72
CA PHE A 507 -21.33 -30.39 9.11
C PHE A 507 -20.59 -31.40 9.99
N ASP A 508 -20.03 -32.45 9.38
CA ASP A 508 -19.18 -33.35 10.12
C ASP A 508 -17.86 -32.63 10.45
N GLU A 509 -17.59 -32.53 11.74
CA GLU A 509 -16.49 -31.75 12.29
C GLU A 509 -15.27 -32.64 12.52
N ASN A 510 -14.22 -32.45 11.72
CA ASN A 510 -13.04 -33.31 11.80
C ASN A 510 -11.90 -32.78 12.69
N GLY A 511 -12.08 -31.66 13.40
CA GLY A 511 -10.94 -30.97 14.03
C GLY A 511 -11.14 -30.45 15.45
N THR A 512 -12.21 -29.71 15.71
CA THR A 512 -12.31 -28.89 16.92
C THR A 512 -12.32 -29.72 18.20
N ALA A 513 -13.04 -30.85 18.23
CA ALA A 513 -13.05 -31.77 19.35
C ALA A 513 -11.63 -32.29 19.68
N ILE A 514 -10.87 -32.68 18.65
CA ILE A 514 -9.48 -33.13 18.78
C ILE A 514 -8.62 -32.04 19.42
N PHE A 515 -8.69 -30.82 18.90
CA PHE A 515 -7.90 -29.70 19.41
C PHE A 515 -8.30 -29.26 20.82
N LEU A 516 -9.59 -29.31 21.17
CA LEU A 516 -10.07 -29.11 22.54
C LEU A 516 -9.46 -30.15 23.50
N GLY A 517 -9.47 -31.43 23.11
CA GLY A 517 -8.84 -32.50 23.87
C GLY A 517 -7.33 -32.28 24.06
N HIS A 518 -6.62 -31.84 23.01
CA HIS A 518 -5.19 -31.54 23.09
C HIS A 518 -4.91 -30.35 24.01
N LEU A 519 -5.71 -29.28 23.97
CA LEU A 519 -5.57 -28.16 24.91
C LEU A 519 -5.83 -28.60 26.36
N GLY A 520 -6.80 -29.50 26.59
CA GLY A 520 -7.03 -30.10 27.90
C GLY A 520 -5.82 -30.89 28.41
N ILE A 521 -5.17 -31.69 27.55
CA ILE A 521 -3.93 -32.41 27.91
C ILE A 521 -2.80 -31.44 28.22
N ILE A 522 -2.60 -30.41 27.40
CA ILE A 522 -1.56 -29.40 27.62
C ILE A 522 -1.81 -28.63 28.92
N ALA A 523 -3.07 -28.32 29.25
CA ALA A 523 -3.44 -27.71 30.52
C ALA A 523 -3.19 -28.63 31.73
N LEU A 524 -3.44 -29.93 31.60
CA LEU A 524 -3.06 -30.94 32.60
C LEU A 524 -1.54 -30.98 32.81
N GLU A 525 -0.76 -30.93 31.72
CA GLU A 525 0.70 -30.87 31.78
C GLU A 525 1.19 -29.63 32.54
N ALA A 526 0.52 -28.49 32.34
CA ALA A 526 0.79 -27.22 33.01
C ALA A 526 0.18 -27.09 34.44
N ASP A 527 -0.48 -28.13 34.95
CA ASP A 527 -1.16 -28.17 36.25
C ASP A 527 -2.25 -27.08 36.43
N ASN A 528 -2.93 -26.71 35.35
CA ASN A 528 -4.04 -25.75 35.40
C ASN A 528 -5.40 -26.48 35.32
N LYS A 529 -5.95 -26.83 36.49
CA LYS A 529 -7.20 -27.59 36.60
C LYS A 529 -8.41 -26.87 36.01
N ASP A 530 -8.45 -25.53 36.08
CA ASP A 530 -9.60 -24.75 35.61
C ASP A 530 -9.71 -24.82 34.08
N LEU A 531 -8.58 -24.69 33.37
CA LEU A 531 -8.56 -24.84 31.91
C LEU A 531 -8.92 -26.26 31.46
N VAL A 532 -8.52 -27.28 32.22
CA VAL A 532 -8.93 -28.65 31.94
C VAL A 532 -10.43 -28.82 32.12
N LYS A 533 -11.01 -28.25 33.19
CA LYS A 533 -12.45 -28.24 33.40
C LYS A 533 -13.18 -27.54 32.26
N SER A 534 -12.69 -26.39 31.79
CA SER A 534 -13.26 -25.68 30.63
C SER A 534 -13.21 -26.52 29.35
N SER A 535 -12.09 -27.18 29.06
CA SER A 535 -11.95 -28.08 27.91
C SER A 535 -12.91 -29.27 27.98
N VAL A 536 -13.05 -29.89 29.16
CA VAL A 536 -13.97 -31.01 29.38
C VAL A 536 -15.43 -30.58 29.28
N GLU A 537 -15.79 -29.39 29.77
CA GLU A 537 -17.15 -28.86 29.64
C GLU A 537 -17.48 -28.53 28.18
N ALA A 538 -16.54 -27.96 27.41
CA ALA A 538 -16.73 -27.75 25.98
C ALA A 538 -16.96 -29.07 25.21
N LEU A 539 -16.16 -30.11 25.51
CA LEU A 539 -16.37 -31.45 24.94
C LEU A 539 -17.71 -32.08 25.35
N LYS A 540 -18.20 -31.77 26.56
CA LYS A 540 -19.53 -32.18 27.01
C LYS A 540 -20.62 -31.44 26.22
N THR A 541 -20.47 -30.15 25.94
CA THR A 541 -21.39 -29.42 25.05
C THR A 541 -21.52 -30.15 23.71
N PHE A 542 -20.41 -30.59 23.12
CA PHE A 542 -20.45 -31.36 21.86
C PHE A 542 -21.19 -32.68 22.05
N SER A 543 -20.92 -33.42 23.14
CA SER A 543 -21.62 -34.69 23.40
C SER A 543 -23.14 -34.57 23.48
N ILE A 544 -23.67 -33.41 23.86
CA ILE A 544 -25.12 -33.20 24.00
C ILE A 544 -25.77 -32.86 22.66
N ILE A 545 -25.07 -32.14 21.80
CA ILE A 545 -25.60 -31.56 20.56
C ILE A 545 -25.43 -32.51 19.37
N VAL A 546 -24.41 -33.36 19.40
CA VAL A 546 -24.08 -34.25 18.29
C VAL A 546 -25.20 -35.27 18.07
N ASP A 547 -25.81 -35.21 16.89
CA ASP A 547 -26.75 -36.21 16.39
C ASP A 547 -26.01 -37.52 16.07
N ALA A 548 -26.71 -38.66 16.13
CA ALA A 548 -26.11 -39.98 15.92
C ALA A 548 -25.50 -40.16 14.51
N ASP A 549 -25.87 -39.27 13.58
CA ASP A 549 -25.48 -39.28 12.17
C ASP A 549 -24.15 -38.57 11.88
N LEU A 550 -23.54 -37.86 12.84
CA LEU A 550 -22.21 -37.22 12.70
C LEU A 550 -21.11 -38.12 13.27
N GLU A 551 -20.83 -39.24 12.59
CA GLU A 551 -20.00 -40.32 13.13
C GLU A 551 -18.56 -39.88 13.47
N ASP A 552 -17.94 -39.03 12.66
CA ASP A 552 -16.58 -38.58 12.92
C ASP A 552 -16.52 -37.61 14.09
N THR A 553 -17.46 -36.68 14.19
CA THR A 553 -17.57 -35.76 15.33
C THR A 553 -17.78 -36.52 16.66
N VAL A 554 -18.65 -37.54 16.66
CA VAL A 554 -18.86 -38.44 17.82
C VAL A 554 -17.55 -39.12 18.21
N ARG A 555 -16.88 -39.73 17.23
CA ARG A 555 -15.63 -40.45 17.42
C ARG A 555 -14.56 -39.56 18.01
N ASP A 556 -14.38 -38.37 17.46
CA ASP A 556 -13.32 -37.44 17.81
C ASP A 556 -13.55 -36.81 19.19
N THR A 557 -14.80 -36.52 19.55
CA THR A 557 -15.17 -36.05 20.89
C THR A 557 -14.93 -37.14 21.94
N ALA A 558 -15.37 -38.37 21.66
CA ALA A 558 -15.14 -39.50 22.55
C ALA A 558 -13.64 -39.78 22.74
N TRP A 559 -12.87 -39.80 21.66
CA TRP A 559 -11.42 -40.00 21.71
C TRP A 559 -10.72 -38.92 22.53
N SER A 560 -11.12 -37.66 22.35
CA SER A 560 -10.59 -36.51 23.08
C SER A 560 -10.87 -36.60 24.58
N LEU A 561 -12.10 -36.92 24.98
CA LEU A 561 -12.48 -37.13 26.39
C LEU A 561 -11.67 -38.27 27.03
N ILE A 562 -11.47 -39.38 26.30
CA ILE A 562 -10.72 -40.53 26.81
C ILE A 562 -9.25 -40.16 27.03
N ARG A 563 -8.63 -39.44 26.09
CA ARG A 563 -7.24 -39.01 26.24
C ARG A 563 -7.06 -38.06 27.43
N VAL A 564 -7.93 -37.06 27.57
CA VAL A 564 -7.90 -36.14 28.72
C VAL A 564 -8.10 -36.91 30.04
N GLY A 565 -9.09 -37.79 30.10
CA GLY A 565 -9.36 -38.60 31.30
C GLY A 565 -8.21 -39.53 31.68
N THR A 566 -7.54 -40.12 30.68
CA THR A 566 -6.37 -41.01 30.90
C THR A 566 -5.19 -40.23 31.48
N VAL A 567 -4.86 -39.07 30.91
CA VAL A 567 -3.76 -38.23 31.42
C VAL A 567 -4.11 -37.68 32.81
N ALA A 568 -5.37 -37.31 33.06
CA ALA A 568 -5.83 -36.88 34.38
C ALA A 568 -5.65 -37.98 35.44
N LEU A 569 -5.99 -39.23 35.10
CA LEU A 569 -5.80 -40.37 35.99
C LEU A 569 -4.32 -40.62 36.30
N GLN A 570 -3.44 -40.51 35.30
CA GLN A 570 -1.99 -40.63 35.49
C GLN A 570 -1.40 -39.55 36.41
N LYS A 571 -2.09 -38.42 36.56
CA LYS A 571 -1.71 -37.30 37.44
C LYS A 571 -2.49 -37.27 38.76
N ASP A 572 -3.19 -38.34 39.11
CA ASP A 572 -4.04 -38.44 40.32
C ASP A 572 -5.17 -37.39 40.40
N LEU A 573 -5.61 -36.85 39.25
CA LEU A 573 -6.71 -35.88 39.15
C LEU A 573 -8.06 -36.58 38.97
N ASN A 574 -8.43 -37.34 40.01
CA ASN A 574 -9.61 -38.23 40.02
C ASN A 574 -10.93 -37.53 39.69
N GLU A 575 -11.09 -36.25 40.07
CA GLU A 575 -12.30 -35.47 39.76
C GLU A 575 -12.48 -35.30 38.24
N ILE A 576 -11.42 -34.92 37.53
CA ILE A 576 -11.44 -34.71 36.07
C ILE A 576 -11.60 -36.05 35.33
N ALA A 577 -10.88 -37.09 35.77
CA ALA A 577 -11.03 -38.43 35.23
C ALA A 577 -12.46 -38.98 35.41
N THR A 578 -13.09 -38.69 36.56
CA THR A 578 -14.48 -39.08 36.83
C THR A 578 -15.47 -38.30 35.96
N SER A 579 -15.25 -36.99 35.78
CA SER A 579 -16.10 -36.13 34.95
C SER A 579 -16.10 -36.59 33.49
N THR A 580 -14.91 -36.78 32.90
CA THR A 580 -14.75 -37.30 31.52
C THR A 580 -15.39 -38.67 31.34
N ALA A 581 -15.21 -39.60 32.30
CA ALA A 581 -15.87 -40.89 32.28
C ALA A 581 -17.41 -40.78 32.29
N GLN A 582 -17.95 -39.87 33.09
CA GLN A 582 -19.40 -39.67 33.20
C GLN A 582 -20.01 -39.10 31.92
N ILE A 583 -19.31 -38.19 31.25
CA ILE A 583 -19.72 -37.67 29.93
C ILE A 583 -19.74 -38.80 28.91
N LEU A 584 -18.70 -39.65 28.88
CA LEU A 584 -18.63 -40.81 27.97
C LEU A 584 -19.73 -41.85 28.23
N VAL A 585 -20.16 -42.04 29.48
CA VAL A 585 -21.30 -42.93 29.82
C VAL A 585 -22.59 -42.43 29.18
N ASN A 586 -22.78 -41.12 29.17
CA ASN A 586 -24.01 -40.46 28.74
C ASN A 586 -24.01 -40.05 27.26
N PHE A 587 -22.96 -40.41 26.51
CA PHE A 587 -22.76 -39.98 25.13
C PHE A 587 -23.84 -40.61 24.20
N PRO A 588 -24.60 -39.83 23.40
CA PRO A 588 -25.61 -40.36 22.50
C PRO A 588 -25.00 -41.28 21.43
N GLY A 589 -25.74 -42.30 20.98
CA GLY A 589 -25.25 -43.22 19.93
C GLY A 589 -24.37 -44.37 20.43
N THR A 590 -24.18 -44.52 21.75
CA THR A 590 -23.54 -45.69 22.39
C THR A 590 -24.41 -46.95 22.36
N SER A 591 -25.05 -47.25 21.22
CA SER A 591 -25.55 -48.60 20.98
C SER A 591 -24.34 -49.56 21.01
N ARG A 592 -24.50 -50.77 21.56
CA ARG A 592 -23.41 -51.74 21.80
C ARG A 592 -22.46 -51.95 20.60
N LYS A 593 -22.92 -51.73 19.35
CA LYS A 593 -22.10 -51.83 18.14
C LYS A 593 -21.03 -50.72 18.02
N LYS A 594 -21.35 -49.45 18.29
CA LYS A 594 -20.38 -48.32 18.19
C LYS A 594 -19.41 -48.25 19.39
N ILE A 595 -19.85 -48.70 20.58
CA ILE A 595 -18.93 -48.95 21.72
C ILE A 595 -17.83 -49.95 21.31
N THR A 596 -18.10 -50.89 20.40
CA THR A 596 -17.11 -51.90 19.99
C THR A 596 -15.99 -51.28 19.13
N ILE A 597 -16.26 -50.23 18.34
CA ILE A 597 -15.25 -49.50 17.55
C ILE A 597 -14.31 -48.74 18.49
N VAL A 598 -14.89 -48.01 19.44
CA VAL A 598 -14.18 -47.35 20.55
C VAL A 598 -13.36 -48.42 21.29
N LYS A 599 -13.97 -49.53 21.71
CA LYS A 599 -13.33 -50.66 22.41
C LYS A 599 -12.20 -51.37 21.63
N ASN A 600 -12.26 -51.43 20.30
CA ASN A 600 -11.25 -52.09 19.46
C ASN A 600 -10.07 -51.17 19.11
N SER A 601 -10.25 -49.85 19.17
CA SER A 601 -9.17 -48.86 18.98
C SER A 601 -8.31 -48.68 20.26
N PHE A 602 -8.57 -49.45 21.31
CA PHE A 602 -7.93 -49.37 22.63
C PHE A 602 -6.88 -50.45 22.96
N ASP A 603 -6.53 -51.35 22.03
CA ASP A 603 -5.62 -52.47 22.35
C ASP A 603 -4.14 -52.07 22.57
N GLY A 604 -3.79 -50.77 22.53
CA GLY A 604 -2.41 -50.28 22.65
C GLY A 604 -1.89 -49.93 24.05
N SER A 605 -2.72 -49.74 25.09
CA SER A 605 -2.26 -49.35 26.44
C SER A 605 -3.09 -49.97 27.58
N LEU A 606 -2.92 -51.28 27.77
CA LEU A 606 -3.81 -52.13 28.57
C LEU A 606 -4.02 -51.72 30.06
N THR A 607 -3.05 -51.09 30.74
CA THR A 607 -3.12 -50.93 32.21
C THR A 607 -3.99 -49.76 32.67
N GLY A 608 -3.83 -48.57 32.09
CA GLY A 608 -4.65 -47.39 32.43
C GLY A 608 -6.11 -47.55 31.99
N ILE A 609 -6.32 -48.20 30.84
CA ILE A 609 -7.64 -48.48 30.29
C ILE A 609 -8.36 -49.55 31.12
N GLN A 610 -7.67 -50.57 31.64
CA GLN A 610 -8.28 -51.56 32.54
C GLN A 610 -8.68 -50.96 33.89
N GLU A 611 -7.92 -50.02 34.43
CA GLU A 611 -8.29 -49.23 35.62
C GLU A 611 -9.50 -48.33 35.33
N PHE A 612 -9.49 -47.58 34.23
CA PHE A 612 -10.62 -46.75 33.79
C PHE A 612 -11.88 -47.59 33.54
N LYS A 613 -11.72 -48.77 32.93
CA LYS A 613 -12.76 -49.78 32.72
C LYS A 613 -13.26 -50.38 34.03
N LYS A 614 -12.39 -50.66 35.00
CA LYS A 614 -12.78 -51.09 36.36
C LYS A 614 -13.56 -49.98 37.08
N MET A 615 -13.13 -48.72 36.99
CA MET A 615 -13.82 -47.56 37.55
C MET A 615 -15.21 -47.39 36.93
N TYR A 616 -15.30 -47.44 35.59
CA TYR A 616 -16.54 -47.39 34.82
C TYR A 616 -17.50 -48.51 35.23
N LEU A 617 -17.01 -49.76 35.27
CA LEU A 617 -17.81 -50.93 35.66
C LEU A 617 -18.27 -50.87 37.12
N ARG A 618 -17.41 -50.41 38.06
CA ARG A 618 -17.78 -50.23 39.48
C ARG A 618 -18.86 -49.17 39.69
N LYS A 619 -18.83 -48.06 38.94
CA LYS A 619 -19.83 -46.98 39.05
C LYS A 619 -21.17 -47.41 38.44
N LYS A 620 -21.15 -48.16 37.33
CA LYS A 620 -22.34 -48.77 36.71
C LYS A 620 -23.04 -49.79 37.62
N VAL A 621 -22.28 -50.58 38.38
CA VAL A 621 -22.80 -51.55 39.39
C VAL A 621 -23.36 -50.86 40.65
N ARG A 622 -23.09 -49.57 40.86
CA ARG A 622 -23.70 -48.78 41.95
C ARG A 622 -24.93 -47.97 41.53
N LEU A 623 -25.14 -47.78 40.22
CA LEU A 623 -26.26 -47.01 39.65
C LEU A 623 -27.39 -47.92 39.14
N LEU A 624 -27.06 -49.16 38.80
CA LEU A 624 -28.00 -50.30 38.76
C LEU A 624 -28.13 -50.87 40.17
#